data_AF-A0ABD0NTG6-F1
#
_entry.id   AF-A0ABD0NTG6-F1
#
_cell.length_a   1.000
_cell.length_b   1.000
_cell.length_c   1.000
_cell.angle_alpha   90.00
_cell.angle_beta   90.00
_cell.angle_gamma   90.00
#
_symmetry.space_group_name_H-M   'P 1'
#
loop_
_entity.id
_entity.type
_entity.pdbx_description
1 polymer ?
#
loop_
_entity_poly.entity_id
_entity_poly.type
_entity_poly.pdbx_seq_one_letter_code
_entity_poly.pdbx_strand_id
1 'polypeptide(L)'
;RLEWTVNQWDLFVEWLEGVGLEVKGPLEPQLGLREKRKQLERLRLLSSDVEDHQGALCYLEESAAEMYKRTGDPVFKEEEMVLLRGHFEDVKAAAE
;
A
#
# COMPACT_ATOMS: atom_id res chain seq x y z
N ARG A 1 -21.09 -1.92 8.48
CA ARG A 1 -19.72 -1.97 9.08
C ARG A 1 -18.84 -3.00 8.38
N LEU A 2 -19.31 -4.25 8.16
CA LEU A 2 -18.56 -5.28 7.42
C LEU A 2 -18.25 -4.86 5.98
N GLU A 3 -19.26 -4.51 5.17
CA GLU A 3 -19.07 -4.10 3.75
C GLU A 3 -18.12 -2.92 3.58
N TRP A 4 -18.17 -1.94 4.48
CA TRP A 4 -17.26 -0.80 4.44
C TRP A 4 -15.81 -1.22 4.73
N THR A 5 -15.59 -2.16 5.65
CA THR A 5 -14.25 -2.67 5.99
C THR A 5 -13.67 -3.48 4.83
N VAL A 6 -14.50 -4.30 4.17
CA VAL A 6 -14.13 -5.05 2.96
C VAL A 6 -13.76 -4.09 1.83
N ASN A 7 -14.55 -3.04 1.59
CA ASN A 7 -14.22 -2.05 0.57
C ASN A 7 -12.91 -1.30 0.87
N GLN A 8 -12.67 -0.92 2.14
CA GLN A 8 -11.39 -0.30 2.51
C GLN A 8 -10.20 -1.25 2.33
N TRP A 9 -10.41 -2.55 2.57
CA TRP A 9 -9.40 -3.57 2.32
C TRP A 9 -9.04 -3.66 0.83
N ASP A 10 -10.04 -3.82 -0.03
CA ASP A 10 -9.84 -3.94 -1.48
C ASP A 10 -9.16 -2.70 -2.05
N LEU A 11 -9.59 -1.50 -1.64
CA LEU A 11 -8.98 -0.24 -2.04
C LEU A 11 -7.53 -0.12 -1.59
N PHE A 12 -7.20 -0.58 -0.39
CA PHE A 12 -5.83 -0.55 0.11
C PHE A 12 -4.93 -1.51 -0.66
N VAL A 13 -5.40 -2.72 -0.97
CA VAL A 13 -4.65 -3.69 -1.76
C VAL A 13 -4.41 -3.16 -3.17
N GLU A 14 -5.44 -2.64 -3.84
CA GLU A 14 -5.32 -2.05 -5.19
C GLU A 14 -4.35 -0.86 -5.20
N TRP A 15 -4.46 0.03 -4.21
CA TRP A 15 -3.52 1.15 -4.05
C TRP A 15 -2.08 0.64 -3.87
N LEU A 16 -1.86 -0.32 -2.97
CA LEU A 16 -0.53 -0.84 -2.67
C LEU A 16 0.11 -1.52 -3.89
N GLU A 17 -0.66 -2.26 -4.66
CA GLU A 17 -0.21 -2.84 -5.94
C GLU A 17 0.18 -1.75 -6.94
N GLY A 18 -0.66 -0.73 -7.11
CA GLY A 18 -0.40 0.39 -8.01
C GLY A 18 0.85 1.18 -7.64
N VAL A 19 1.01 1.52 -6.37
CA VAL A 19 2.21 2.20 -5.87
C VAL A 19 3.44 1.31 -6.01
N GLY A 20 3.33 0.03 -5.65
CA GLY A 20 4.40 -0.95 -5.78
C GLY A 20 4.94 -1.04 -7.21
N LEU A 21 4.06 -1.03 -8.21
CA LEU A 21 4.44 -0.99 -9.63
C LEU A 21 5.18 0.30 -10.01
N GLU A 22 4.79 1.44 -9.45
CA GLU A 22 5.42 2.73 -9.75
C GLU A 22 6.80 2.86 -9.08
N VAL A 23 6.96 2.43 -7.81
CA VAL A 23 8.25 2.54 -7.09
C VAL A 23 9.27 1.47 -7.46
N LYS A 24 8.83 0.22 -7.72
CA LYS A 24 9.72 -0.89 -8.12
C LYS A 24 9.88 -1.01 -9.63
N GLY A 25 9.05 -0.30 -10.39
CA GLY A 25 9.06 -0.31 -11.84
C GLY A 25 10.32 0.33 -12.43
N PRO A 26 10.66 0.00 -13.69
CA PRO A 26 11.78 0.65 -14.37
C PRO A 26 11.47 2.13 -14.58
N LEU A 27 12.35 3.00 -14.08
CA LEU A 27 12.26 4.43 -14.35
C LEU A 27 12.64 4.73 -15.80
N GLU A 28 11.78 5.44 -16.52
CA GLU A 28 12.08 5.90 -17.87
C GLU A 28 13.28 6.89 -17.83
N PRO A 29 14.35 6.64 -18.61
CA PRO A 29 15.48 7.56 -18.69
C PRO A 29 15.07 8.92 -19.26
N GLN A 30 15.30 9.98 -18.49
CA GLN A 30 15.01 11.34 -18.92
C GLN A 30 16.25 12.03 -19.50
N LEU A 31 16.14 12.61 -20.69
CA LEU A 31 17.24 13.33 -21.35
C LEU A 31 17.46 14.74 -20.76
N GLY A 32 16.41 15.37 -20.23
CA GLY A 32 16.43 16.75 -19.76
C GLY A 32 16.40 16.89 -18.23
N LEU A 33 17.06 17.95 -17.71
CA LEU A 33 17.08 18.27 -16.28
C LEU A 33 15.70 18.65 -15.71
N ARG A 34 14.80 19.18 -16.55
CA ARG A 34 13.45 19.53 -16.12
C ARG A 34 12.63 18.27 -15.88
N GLU A 35 12.73 17.31 -16.78
CA GLU A 35 12.01 16.04 -16.74
C GLU A 35 12.52 15.18 -15.57
N LYS A 36 13.84 15.12 -15.36
CA LYS A 36 14.44 14.51 -14.16
C LYS A 36 13.90 15.10 -12.86
N ARG A 37 13.76 16.43 -12.80
CA ARG A 37 13.22 17.11 -11.61
C ARG A 37 11.75 16.77 -11.36
N LYS A 38 10.93 16.71 -12.42
CA LYS A 38 9.53 16.27 -12.31
C LYS A 38 9.41 14.83 -11.83
N GLN A 39 10.25 13.93 -12.36
CA GLN A 39 10.26 12.53 -11.94
C GLN A 39 10.65 12.39 -10.47
N LEU A 40 11.65 13.14 -10.01
CA LEU A 40 12.03 13.18 -8.59
C LEU A 40 10.93 13.75 -7.70
N GLU A 41 10.25 14.81 -8.12
CA GLU A 41 9.12 15.39 -7.39
C GLU A 41 7.97 14.38 -7.25
N ARG A 42 7.64 13.66 -8.33
CA ARG A 42 6.63 12.59 -8.32
C ARG A 42 6.99 11.49 -7.33
N LEU A 43 8.23 11.01 -7.33
CA LEU A 43 8.69 9.97 -6.40
C LEU A 43 8.63 10.44 -4.94
N ARG A 44 8.94 11.70 -4.65
CA ARG A 44 8.81 12.26 -3.30
C ARG A 44 7.36 12.36 -2.82
N LEU A 45 6.45 12.74 -3.71
CA LEU A 45 5.03 12.73 -3.39
C LEU A 45 4.54 11.32 -3.12
N LEU A 46 5.02 10.34 -3.89
CA LEU A 46 4.68 8.94 -3.70
C LEU A 46 5.22 8.38 -2.38
N SER A 47 6.45 8.74 -2.02
CA SER A 47 7.04 8.41 -0.70
C SER A 47 6.20 8.96 0.44
N SER A 48 5.81 10.24 0.38
CA SER A 48 4.90 10.84 1.37
C SER A 48 3.54 10.14 1.42
N ASP A 49 2.97 9.79 0.26
CA ASP A 49 1.69 9.07 0.19
C ASP A 49 1.79 7.71 0.88
N VAL A 50 2.89 6.97 0.68
CA VAL A 50 3.12 5.68 1.36
C VAL A 50 3.24 5.86 2.88
N GLU A 51 3.95 6.88 3.34
CA GLU A 51 4.05 7.21 4.77
C GLU A 51 2.67 7.50 5.38
N ASP A 52 1.83 8.28 4.69
CA ASP A 52 0.48 8.63 5.14
C ASP A 52 -0.45 7.41 5.23
N HIS A 53 -0.23 6.38 4.40
CA HIS A 53 -1.01 5.14 4.40
C HIS A 53 -0.66 4.15 5.52
N GLN A 54 0.41 4.40 6.31
CA GLN A 54 0.74 3.59 7.48
C GLN A 54 -0.44 3.50 8.47
N GLY A 55 -1.16 4.62 8.66
CA GLY A 55 -2.33 4.66 9.54
C GLY A 55 -3.49 3.79 9.04
N ALA A 56 -3.69 3.72 7.71
CA ALA A 56 -4.70 2.87 7.10
C ALA A 56 -4.38 1.38 7.29
N LEU A 57 -3.10 1.00 7.15
CA LEU A 57 -2.67 -0.38 7.42
C LEU A 57 -2.94 -0.79 8.87
N CYS A 58 -2.58 0.06 9.85
CA CYS A 58 -2.86 -0.21 11.27
C CYS A 58 -4.37 -0.41 11.52
N TYR A 59 -5.21 0.41 10.91
CA TYR A 59 -6.66 0.28 11.02
C TYR A 59 -7.19 -1.03 10.43
N LEU A 60 -6.66 -1.44 9.27
CA LEU A 60 -7.05 -2.69 8.62
C LEU A 60 -6.61 -3.91 9.45
N GLU A 61 -5.44 -3.88 10.08
CA GLU A 61 -4.98 -4.93 11.01
C GLU A 61 -5.94 -5.14 12.18
N GLU A 62 -6.32 -4.06 12.85
CA GLU A 62 -7.28 -4.11 13.96
C GLU A 62 -8.65 -4.63 13.50
N SER A 63 -9.08 -4.19 12.33
CA SER A 63 -10.41 -4.52 11.80
C SER A 63 -10.48 -5.95 11.28
N ALA A 64 -9.43 -6.46 10.63
CA ALA A 64 -9.37 -7.80 10.07
C ALA A 64 -9.48 -8.88 11.14
N ALA A 65 -8.81 -8.71 12.29
CA ALA A 65 -8.93 -9.65 13.40
C ALA A 65 -10.38 -9.78 13.90
N GLU A 66 -11.13 -8.68 13.94
CA GLU A 66 -12.55 -8.68 14.28
C GLU A 66 -13.42 -9.26 13.15
N MET A 67 -13.10 -8.98 11.88
CA MET A 67 -13.78 -9.56 10.73
C MET A 67 -13.65 -11.09 10.75
N TYR A 68 -12.44 -11.62 10.87
CA TYR A 68 -12.18 -13.06 10.88
C TYR A 68 -12.93 -13.77 12.02
N LYS A 69 -12.93 -13.20 13.23
CA LYS A 69 -13.70 -13.75 14.36
C LYS A 69 -15.20 -13.82 14.09
N ARG A 70 -15.74 -12.87 13.32
CA ARG A 70 -17.18 -12.76 13.06
C ARG A 70 -17.64 -13.55 11.85
N THR A 71 -16.82 -13.64 10.81
CA THR A 71 -17.20 -14.20 9.51
C THR A 71 -16.50 -15.52 9.20
N GLY A 72 -15.35 -15.80 9.82
CA GLY A 72 -14.48 -16.92 9.45
C GLY A 72 -13.85 -16.79 8.05
N ASP A 73 -13.91 -15.60 7.46
CA ASP A 73 -13.44 -15.36 6.09
C ASP A 73 -11.91 -15.40 6.02
N PRO A 74 -11.32 -16.33 5.25
CA PRO A 74 -9.88 -16.52 5.19
C PRO A 74 -9.10 -15.31 4.70
N VAL A 75 -9.73 -14.36 3.99
CA VAL A 75 -9.07 -13.11 3.53
C VAL A 75 -8.58 -12.26 4.70
N PHE A 76 -9.25 -12.34 5.86
CA PHE A 76 -8.89 -11.57 7.06
C PHE A 76 -8.10 -12.38 8.08
N LYS A 77 -7.57 -13.55 7.69
CA LYS A 77 -6.80 -14.40 8.59
C LYS A 77 -5.45 -13.76 8.90
N GLU A 78 -4.89 -14.05 10.07
CA GLU A 78 -3.63 -13.45 10.54
C GLU A 78 -2.49 -13.64 9.54
N GLU A 79 -2.39 -14.79 8.87
CA GLU A 79 -1.33 -15.01 7.90
C GLU A 79 -1.45 -14.10 6.66
N GLU A 80 -2.67 -13.80 6.21
CA GLU A 80 -2.92 -12.85 5.12
C GLU A 80 -2.56 -11.42 5.56
N MET A 81 -2.82 -11.06 6.83
CA MET A 81 -2.39 -9.78 7.40
C MET A 81 -0.86 -9.64 7.43
N VAL A 82 -0.15 -10.71 7.79
CA VAL A 82 1.32 -10.74 7.81
C VAL A 82 1.87 -10.54 6.40
N LEU A 83 1.26 -11.18 5.39
CA LEU A 83 1.64 -11.00 3.99
C LEU A 83 1.40 -9.57 3.51
N LEU A 84 0.22 -9.00 3.81
CA LEU A 84 -0.10 -7.61 3.44
C LEU A 84 0.88 -6.61 4.07
N ARG A 85 1.18 -6.77 5.36
CA ARG A 85 2.18 -5.96 6.07
C ARG A 85 3.56 -6.10 5.45
N GLY A 86 3.99 -7.32 5.15
CA GLY A 86 5.27 -7.58 4.50
C GLY A 86 5.37 -6.91 3.13
N HIS A 87 4.30 -6.96 2.34
CA HIS A 87 4.24 -6.28 1.05
C HIS A 87 4.30 -4.76 1.20
N PHE A 88 3.59 -4.21 2.20
CA PHE A 88 3.62 -2.78 2.49
C PHE A 88 5.02 -2.30 2.87
N GLU A 89 5.71 -2.99 3.78
CA GLU A 89 7.08 -2.65 4.17
C GLU A 89 8.07 -2.74 2.99
N ASP A 90 7.90 -3.73 2.10
CA ASP A 90 8.72 -3.85 0.88
C ASP A 90 8.45 -2.72 -0.12
N VAL A 91 7.20 -2.24 -0.25
CA VAL A 91 6.86 -1.06 -1.06
C VAL A 91 7.42 0.22 -0.43
N LYS A 92 7.27 0.37 0.88
CA LYS A 92 7.78 1.53 1.63
C LYS A 92 9.30 1.65 1.51
N ALA A 93 10.03 0.56 1.71
CA ALA A 93 11.48 0.53 1.55
C ALA A 93 11.93 0.87 0.11
N ALA A 94 11.12 0.57 -0.91
CA ALA A 94 11.41 0.95 -2.29
C ALA A 94 11.09 2.43 -2.60
N ALA A 95 10.28 3.08 -1.77
CA ALA A 95 9.89 4.48 -1.91
C ALA A 95 10.84 5.46 -1.20
N GLU A 96 11.74 4.95 -0.34
CA GLU A 96 12.78 5.70 0.41
C GLU A 96 14.11 5.82 -0.37
#